data_AF-A0AAU3GVZ3-F1
#
_entry.id   AF-A0AAU3GVZ3-F1
#
_cell.length_a   1.000
_cell.length_b   1.000
_cell.length_c   1.000
_cell.angle_alpha   90.00
_cell.angle_beta   90.00
_cell.angle_gamma   90.00
#
_symmetry.space_group_name_H-M   'P 1'
#
loop_
_entity.id
_entity.type
_entity.pdbx_description
1 polymer ?
#
loop_
_entity_poly.entity_id
_entity_poly.type
_entity_poly.pdbx_seq_one_letter_code
_entity_poly.pdbx_strand_id
1 'polypeptide(L)'
;MDEGLVALVAAGVGLVGAIGGAAIGGLAAARGARIGAETAAKATAKQVHDQAVVDQEHWLREQRLDACRALLAAYDAYAIGASNVTRAVEGELTGTRELGLSFGQSLSDFRNAYFQVRLVGPGDVREQALLLRRSVEEHQDCVDKWLHGFLDMDRAVTAAAKTEEETLRFRLGGIHDAFLEAVTHSMTHLPQRS
;
A
#
# COMPACT_ATOMS: atom_id res chain seq x y z
N MET A 1 -0.43 -4.73 76.84
CA MET A 1 -1.62 -5.52 77.22
C MET A 1 -2.33 -4.72 78.31
N ASP A 2 -3.57 -4.28 78.14
CA ASP A 2 -4.66 -5.06 77.54
C ASP A 2 -5.31 -4.42 76.31
N GLU A 3 -5.09 -5.09 75.17
CA GLU A 3 -5.78 -4.98 73.88
C GLU A 3 -7.27 -5.37 73.95
N GLY A 4 -7.80 -5.70 75.14
CA GLY A 4 -9.18 -6.14 75.34
C GLY A 4 -10.22 -5.01 75.23
N LEU A 5 -9.84 -3.74 75.41
CA LEU A 5 -10.79 -2.62 75.35
C LEU A 5 -11.01 -2.07 73.93
N VAL A 6 -10.09 -2.34 73.00
CA VAL A 6 -10.19 -1.90 71.59
C VAL A 6 -11.10 -2.83 70.78
N ALA A 7 -11.21 -4.11 71.17
CA ALA A 7 -12.06 -5.08 70.48
C ALA A 7 -13.57 -4.87 70.71
N LEU A 8 -13.99 -4.28 71.85
CA LEU A 8 -15.40 -4.13 72.18
C LEU A 8 -16.07 -2.95 71.44
N VAL A 9 -15.31 -1.92 71.08
CA VAL A 9 -15.82 -0.78 70.28
C VAL A 9 -15.91 -1.15 68.78
N ALA A 10 -15.12 -2.12 68.31
CA ALA A 10 -15.20 -2.64 66.95
C ALA A 10 -16.41 -3.57 66.71
N ALA A 11 -16.96 -4.19 67.76
CA ALA A 11 -18.05 -5.16 67.64
C ALA A 11 -19.47 -4.55 67.77
N GLY A 12 -19.61 -3.29 68.22
CA GLY A 12 -20.92 -2.71 68.58
C GLY A 12 -21.59 -1.83 67.52
N VAL A 13 -20.85 -1.23 66.58
CA VAL A 13 -21.43 -0.30 65.58
C VAL A 13 -21.69 -0.98 64.23
N GLY A 14 -21.25 -2.23 64.07
CA GLY A 14 -21.40 -3.03 62.86
C GLY A 14 -22.77 -3.68 62.63
N LEU A 15 -23.72 -3.64 63.56
CA LEU A 15 -24.93 -4.49 63.48
C LEU A 15 -26.29 -3.76 63.41
N VAL A 16 -26.32 -2.44 63.27
CA VAL A 16 -27.58 -1.70 62.96
C VAL A 16 -27.58 -1.11 61.53
N GLY A 17 -26.42 -0.98 60.89
CA GLY A 17 -26.31 -0.62 59.46
C GLY A 17 -26.39 -1.80 58.48
N ALA A 18 -26.13 -3.03 58.94
CA ALA A 18 -25.90 -4.18 58.06
C ALA A 18 -27.19 -4.86 57.53
N ILE A 19 -28.34 -4.71 58.19
CA ILE A 19 -29.57 -5.41 57.78
C ILE A 19 -30.48 -4.51 56.92
N GLY A 20 -30.42 -3.18 57.08
CA GLY A 20 -31.10 -2.22 56.18
C GLY A 20 -30.30 -1.87 54.92
N GLY A 21 -28.96 -1.84 55.02
CA GLY A 21 -28.07 -1.45 53.92
C GLY A 21 -27.79 -2.58 52.92
N ALA A 22 -27.81 -3.84 53.33
CA ALA A 22 -27.48 -4.97 52.44
C ALA A 22 -28.58 -5.27 51.41
N ALA A 23 -29.85 -5.09 51.74
CA ALA A 23 -30.96 -5.31 50.81
C ALA A 23 -31.07 -4.17 49.78
N ILE A 24 -30.91 -2.92 50.21
CA ILE A 24 -30.96 -1.73 49.33
C ILE A 24 -29.67 -1.59 48.52
N GLY A 25 -28.52 -1.84 49.14
CA GLY A 25 -27.19 -1.85 48.50
C GLY A 25 -27.01 -3.00 47.50
N GLY A 26 -27.53 -4.19 47.79
CA GLY A 26 -27.50 -5.34 46.86
C GLY A 26 -28.36 -5.13 45.61
N LEU A 27 -29.54 -4.53 45.74
CA LEU A 27 -30.40 -4.22 44.58
C LEU A 27 -29.84 -3.08 43.73
N ALA A 28 -29.28 -2.05 44.37
CA ALA A 28 -28.60 -0.95 43.70
C ALA A 28 -27.32 -1.40 43.01
N ALA A 29 -26.54 -2.29 43.64
CA ALA A 29 -25.35 -2.91 43.05
C ALA A 29 -25.71 -3.83 41.87
N ALA A 30 -26.79 -4.62 41.96
CA ALA A 30 -27.25 -5.47 40.86
C ALA A 30 -27.75 -4.66 39.65
N ARG A 31 -28.48 -3.56 39.90
CA ARG A 31 -28.91 -2.65 38.82
C ARG A 31 -27.74 -1.84 38.25
N GLY A 32 -26.83 -1.36 39.09
CA GLY A 32 -25.61 -0.67 38.68
C GLY A 32 -24.66 -1.57 37.89
N ALA A 33 -24.54 -2.85 38.27
CA ALA A 33 -23.76 -3.85 37.53
C ALA A 33 -24.39 -4.18 36.17
N ARG A 34 -25.72 -4.28 36.09
CA ARG A 34 -26.42 -4.50 34.81
C ARG A 34 -26.29 -3.30 33.86
N ILE A 35 -26.49 -2.09 34.35
CA ILE A 35 -26.32 -0.85 33.57
C ILE A 35 -24.84 -0.65 33.19
N GLY A 36 -23.91 -0.95 34.11
CA GLY A 36 -22.48 -0.93 33.86
C GLY A 36 -22.03 -1.96 32.82
N ALA A 37 -22.57 -3.18 32.86
CA ALA A 37 -22.30 -4.23 31.87
C ALA A 37 -22.87 -3.89 30.50
N GLU A 38 -24.10 -3.37 30.41
CA GLU A 38 -24.70 -2.93 29.14
C GLU A 38 -23.96 -1.73 28.54
N THR A 39 -23.48 -0.81 29.38
CA THR A 39 -22.68 0.35 28.95
C THR A 39 -21.27 -0.05 28.52
N ALA A 40 -20.62 -0.94 29.28
CA ALA A 40 -19.31 -1.51 28.93
C ALA A 40 -19.40 -2.32 27.64
N ALA A 41 -20.43 -3.14 27.45
CA ALA A 41 -20.63 -3.90 26.21
C ALA A 41 -20.82 -2.99 25.00
N LYS A 42 -21.59 -1.89 25.13
CA LYS A 42 -21.74 -0.89 24.06
C LYS A 42 -20.44 -0.14 23.78
N ALA A 43 -19.70 0.23 24.82
CA ALA A 43 -18.40 0.88 24.69
C ALA A 43 -17.36 -0.04 24.04
N THR A 44 -17.30 -1.32 24.43
CA THR A 44 -16.45 -2.33 23.80
C THR A 44 -16.86 -2.63 22.38
N ALA A 45 -18.16 -2.74 22.07
CA ALA A 45 -18.63 -2.92 20.69
C ALA A 45 -18.24 -1.73 19.80
N LYS A 46 -18.40 -0.50 20.31
CA LYS A 46 -17.94 0.71 19.65
C LYS A 46 -16.43 0.73 19.48
N GLN A 47 -15.67 0.37 20.52
CA GLN A 47 -14.22 0.32 20.49
C GLN A 47 -13.69 -0.73 19.51
N VAL A 48 -14.29 -1.91 19.45
CA VAL A 48 -13.95 -2.96 18.47
C VAL A 48 -14.27 -2.51 17.05
N HIS A 49 -15.38 -1.79 16.86
CA HIS A 49 -15.73 -1.23 15.55
C HIS A 49 -14.76 -0.13 15.13
N ASP A 50 -14.46 0.82 16.02
CA ASP A 50 -13.52 1.91 15.77
C ASP A 50 -12.10 1.33 15.53
N GLN A 51 -11.70 0.27 16.25
CA GLN A 51 -10.44 -0.46 16.01
C GLN A 51 -10.43 -1.18 14.66
N ALA A 52 -11.52 -1.85 14.28
CA ALA A 52 -11.61 -2.55 13.01
C ALA A 52 -11.51 -1.60 11.81
N VAL A 53 -12.03 -0.37 11.93
CA VAL A 53 -11.88 0.68 10.92
C VAL A 53 -10.42 1.12 10.80
N VAL A 54 -9.74 1.35 11.92
CA VAL A 54 -8.31 1.74 11.94
C VAL A 54 -7.44 0.63 11.34
N ASP A 55 -7.68 -0.63 11.71
CA ASP A 55 -6.94 -1.78 11.18
C ASP A 55 -7.18 -1.95 9.68
N GLN A 56 -8.42 -1.75 9.21
CA GLN A 56 -8.76 -1.79 7.79
C GLN A 56 -8.05 -0.67 7.00
N GLU A 57 -8.02 0.56 7.53
CA GLU A 57 -7.32 1.68 6.91
C GLU A 57 -5.81 1.45 6.84
N HIS A 58 -5.21 0.88 7.89
CA HIS A 58 -3.81 0.48 7.91
C HIS A 58 -3.50 -0.60 6.88
N TRP A 59 -4.30 -1.66 6.84
CA TRP A 59 -4.14 -2.74 5.86
C TRP A 59 -4.23 -2.21 4.43
N LEU A 60 -5.22 -1.36 4.13
CA LEU A 60 -5.38 -0.79 2.79
C LEU A 60 -4.20 0.11 2.41
N ARG A 61 -3.63 0.85 3.37
CA ARG A 61 -2.43 1.65 3.15
C ARG A 61 -1.23 0.78 2.80
N GLU A 62 -1.01 -0.31 3.53
CA GLU A 62 0.07 -1.26 3.25
C GLU A 62 -0.08 -1.88 1.86
N GLN A 63 -1.28 -2.36 1.51
CA GLN A 63 -1.56 -2.91 0.18
C GLN A 63 -1.27 -1.92 -0.95
N ARG A 64 -1.60 -0.63 -0.75
CA ARG A 64 -1.28 0.44 -1.72
C ARG A 64 0.23 0.63 -1.88
N LEU A 65 0.96 0.67 -0.78
CA LEU A 65 2.42 0.81 -0.80
C LEU A 65 3.08 -0.35 -1.52
N ASP A 66 2.66 -1.57 -1.22
CA ASP A 66 3.24 -2.76 -1.82
C ASP A 66 2.94 -2.84 -3.32
N ALA A 67 1.73 -2.48 -3.75
CA ALA A 67 1.40 -2.37 -5.18
C ALA A 67 2.26 -1.34 -5.91
N CYS A 68 2.49 -0.16 -5.30
CA CYS A 68 3.34 0.88 -5.89
C CYS A 68 4.81 0.43 -5.97
N ARG A 69 5.33 -0.21 -4.92
CA ARG A 69 6.69 -0.79 -4.92
C ARG A 69 6.86 -1.85 -6.00
N ALA A 70 5.88 -2.74 -6.15
CA ALA A 70 5.91 -3.77 -7.19
C ALA A 70 5.96 -3.15 -8.59
N LEU A 71 5.18 -2.09 -8.84
CA LEU A 71 5.19 -1.40 -10.12
C LEU A 71 6.53 -0.71 -10.41
N LEU A 72 7.13 -0.04 -9.42
CA LEU A 72 8.46 0.58 -9.55
C LEU A 72 9.54 -0.45 -9.84
N ALA A 73 9.59 -1.55 -9.07
CA ALA A 73 10.56 -2.61 -9.30
C ALA A 73 10.41 -3.25 -10.70
N ALA A 74 9.18 -3.43 -11.17
CA ALA A 74 8.92 -3.94 -12.50
C ALA A 74 9.29 -2.94 -13.61
N TYR A 75 9.10 -1.64 -13.37
CA TYR A 75 9.57 -0.58 -14.26
C TYR A 75 11.10 -0.57 -14.38
N ASP A 76 11.82 -0.69 -13.26
CA ASP A 76 13.28 -0.76 -13.26
C ASP A 76 13.79 -1.95 -14.07
N ALA A 77 13.19 -3.13 -13.86
CA ALA A 77 13.52 -4.33 -14.63
C ALA A 77 13.23 -4.15 -16.13
N TYR A 78 12.14 -3.47 -16.47
CA TYR A 78 11.82 -3.12 -17.84
C TYR A 78 12.86 -2.16 -18.45
N ALA A 79 13.21 -1.08 -17.75
CA ALA A 79 14.18 -0.08 -18.23
C ALA A 79 15.57 -0.71 -18.45
N ILE A 80 16.00 -1.60 -17.55
CA ILE A 80 17.23 -2.39 -17.72
C ILE A 80 17.13 -3.30 -18.96
N GLY A 81 16.02 -4.02 -19.10
CA GLY A 81 15.80 -4.90 -20.26
C GLY A 81 15.84 -4.14 -21.59
N ALA A 82 15.15 -3.01 -21.67
CA ALA A 82 15.11 -2.17 -22.86
C ALA A 82 16.51 -1.63 -23.21
N SER A 83 17.25 -1.12 -22.21
CA SER A 83 18.63 -0.65 -22.38
C SER A 83 19.55 -1.75 -22.90
N ASN A 84 19.42 -2.98 -22.38
CA ASN A 84 20.23 -4.11 -22.84
C ASN A 84 19.91 -4.50 -24.29
N VAL A 85 18.64 -4.45 -24.70
CA VAL A 85 18.26 -4.71 -26.10
C VAL A 85 18.85 -3.65 -27.02
N THR A 86 18.72 -2.37 -26.67
CA THR A 86 19.33 -1.25 -27.41
C THR A 86 20.83 -1.44 -27.58
N ARG A 87 21.54 -1.72 -26.49
CA ARG A 87 23.01 -1.96 -26.52
C ARG A 87 23.41 -3.20 -27.31
N ALA A 88 22.58 -4.24 -27.34
CA ALA A 88 22.83 -5.42 -28.16
C ALA A 88 22.69 -5.11 -29.66
N VAL A 89 21.69 -4.31 -30.03
CA VAL A 89 21.49 -3.84 -31.41
C VAL A 89 22.65 -2.92 -31.86
N GLU A 90 23.21 -2.14 -30.96
CA GLU A 90 24.40 -1.31 -31.21
C GLU A 90 25.72 -2.10 -31.24
N GLY A 91 25.67 -3.41 -30.98
CA GLY A 91 26.84 -4.29 -30.99
C GLY A 91 27.70 -4.21 -29.72
N GLU A 92 27.21 -3.55 -28.66
CA GLU A 92 27.91 -3.44 -27.37
C GLU A 92 27.71 -4.66 -26.48
N LEU A 93 26.62 -5.42 -26.70
CA LEU A 93 26.29 -6.63 -25.97
C LEU A 93 26.06 -7.81 -26.92
N THR A 94 26.40 -9.01 -26.44
CA THR A 94 26.12 -10.27 -27.14
C THR A 94 24.92 -10.97 -26.50
N GLY A 95 24.28 -11.90 -27.22
CA GLY A 95 23.16 -12.66 -26.67
C GLY A 95 21.77 -12.04 -26.89
N THR A 96 21.55 -11.38 -28.04
CA THR A 96 20.30 -10.68 -28.40
C THR A 96 19.01 -11.49 -28.13
N ARG A 97 19.06 -12.83 -28.29
CA ARG A 97 17.90 -13.70 -28.02
C ARG A 97 17.55 -13.80 -26.54
N GLU A 98 18.54 -13.98 -25.66
CA GLU A 98 18.32 -14.09 -24.21
C GLU A 98 17.86 -12.74 -23.64
N LEU A 99 18.47 -11.65 -24.15
CA LEU A 99 18.07 -10.28 -23.82
C LEU A 99 16.62 -9.99 -24.25
N GLY A 100 16.21 -10.44 -25.44
CA GLY A 100 14.82 -10.32 -25.90
C GLY A 100 13.82 -11.08 -25.02
N LEU A 101 14.17 -12.29 -24.56
CA LEU A 101 13.32 -13.04 -23.61
C LEU A 101 13.22 -12.34 -22.25
N SER A 102 14.34 -11.85 -21.73
CA SER A 102 14.37 -11.10 -20.46
C SER A 102 13.55 -9.80 -20.55
N PHE A 103 13.64 -9.10 -21.68
CA PHE A 103 12.84 -7.90 -21.96
C PHE A 103 11.34 -8.20 -22.06
N GLY A 104 10.94 -9.26 -22.76
CA GLY A 104 9.54 -9.69 -22.83
C GLY A 104 8.97 -10.09 -21.46
N GLN A 105 9.79 -10.73 -20.62
CA GLN A 105 9.42 -11.08 -19.25
C GLN A 105 9.23 -9.83 -18.39
N SER A 106 10.17 -8.88 -18.40
CA SER A 106 10.08 -7.67 -17.58
C SER A 106 8.88 -6.79 -17.96
N LEU A 107 8.54 -6.74 -19.25
CA LEU A 107 7.31 -6.09 -19.71
C LEU A 107 6.04 -6.78 -19.17
N SER A 108 6.03 -8.10 -19.16
CA SER A 108 4.90 -8.88 -18.61
C SER A 108 4.75 -8.64 -17.11
N ASP A 109 5.85 -8.61 -16.38
CA ASP A 109 5.89 -8.31 -14.95
C ASP A 109 5.41 -6.87 -14.67
N PHE A 110 5.82 -5.90 -15.49
CA PHE A 110 5.35 -4.52 -15.40
C PHE A 110 3.82 -4.43 -15.60
N ARG A 111 3.29 -5.11 -16.63
CA ARG A 111 1.83 -5.16 -16.88
C ARG A 111 1.07 -5.78 -15.71
N ASN A 112 1.62 -6.82 -15.10
CA ASN A 112 1.05 -7.48 -13.93
C ASN A 112 1.04 -6.56 -12.70
N ALA A 113 2.14 -5.86 -12.43
CA ALA A 113 2.25 -4.93 -11.32
C ALA A 113 1.30 -3.73 -11.49
N TYR A 114 1.11 -3.24 -12.71
CA TYR A 114 0.13 -2.19 -13.02
C TYR A 114 -1.29 -2.57 -12.57
N PHE A 115 -1.70 -3.83 -12.75
CA PHE A 115 -3.04 -4.26 -12.35
C PHE A 115 -3.27 -4.16 -10.84
N GLN A 116 -2.22 -4.33 -10.03
CA GLN A 116 -2.30 -4.16 -8.58
C GLN A 116 -2.56 -2.70 -8.23
N VAL A 117 -1.79 -1.77 -8.81
CA VAL A 117 -1.99 -0.33 -8.62
C VAL A 117 -3.37 0.12 -9.11
N ARG A 118 -3.83 -0.41 -10.24
CA ARG A 118 -5.19 -0.13 -10.75
C ARG A 118 -6.29 -0.57 -9.77
N LEU A 119 -6.07 -1.65 -9.03
CA LEU A 119 -7.05 -2.20 -8.09
C LEU A 119 -7.12 -1.40 -6.78
N VAL A 120 -5.97 -1.10 -6.17
CA VAL A 120 -5.94 -0.54 -4.81
C VAL A 120 -5.53 0.94 -4.74
N GLY A 121 -4.92 1.47 -5.81
CA GLY A 121 -4.36 2.81 -5.84
C GLY A 121 -5.40 3.93 -5.74
N PRO A 122 -5.06 5.06 -5.12
CA PRO A 122 -5.87 6.28 -5.16
C PRO A 122 -5.94 6.85 -6.60
N GLY A 123 -6.89 7.76 -6.84
CA GLY A 123 -7.25 8.21 -8.19
C GLY A 123 -6.10 8.80 -8.99
N ASP A 124 -5.34 9.69 -8.36
CA ASP A 124 -4.13 10.33 -8.88
C ASP A 124 -3.04 9.31 -9.23
N VAL A 125 -2.73 8.38 -8.32
CA VAL A 125 -1.74 7.32 -8.54
C VAL A 125 -2.15 6.38 -9.68
N ARG A 126 -3.44 6.03 -9.78
CA ARG A 126 -3.94 5.19 -10.89
C ARG A 126 -3.84 5.89 -12.23
N GLU A 127 -4.10 7.19 -12.28
CA GLU A 127 -4.00 7.98 -13.50
C GLU A 127 -2.55 8.03 -13.98
N GLN A 128 -1.60 8.35 -13.09
CA GLN A 128 -0.18 8.35 -13.44
C GLN A 128 0.33 6.96 -13.81
N ALA A 129 -0.11 5.90 -13.11
CA ALA A 129 0.22 4.53 -13.48
C ALA A 129 -0.30 4.14 -14.87
N LEU A 130 -1.47 4.66 -15.28
CA LEU A 130 -2.01 4.44 -16.62
C LEU A 130 -1.18 5.16 -17.69
N LEU A 131 -0.77 6.40 -17.42
CA LEU A 131 0.12 7.14 -18.31
C LEU A 131 1.47 6.44 -18.46
N LEU A 132 2.04 5.97 -17.35
CA LEU A 132 3.29 5.20 -17.34
C LEU A 132 3.14 3.93 -18.18
N ARG A 133 2.05 3.19 -17.99
CA ARG A 133 1.78 1.99 -18.78
C ARG A 133 1.72 2.26 -20.29
N ARG A 134 0.96 3.28 -20.71
CA ARG A 134 0.86 3.63 -22.14
C ARG A 134 2.22 4.01 -22.70
N SER A 135 3.01 4.78 -21.95
CA SER A 135 4.35 5.16 -22.40
C SER A 135 5.31 3.97 -22.47
N VAL A 136 5.19 2.97 -21.59
CA VAL A 136 5.94 1.72 -21.67
C VAL A 136 5.54 0.93 -22.92
N GLU A 137 4.25 0.83 -23.23
CA GLU A 137 3.74 0.16 -24.43
C GLU A 137 4.23 0.87 -25.71
N GLU A 138 4.16 2.21 -25.76
CA GLU A 138 4.71 3.01 -26.88
C GLU A 138 6.22 2.78 -27.06
N HIS A 139 6.98 2.75 -25.96
CA HIS A 139 8.42 2.50 -25.99
C HIS A 139 8.75 1.06 -26.43
N GLN A 140 7.98 0.07 -25.98
CA GLN A 140 8.12 -1.32 -26.42
C GLN A 140 7.94 -1.43 -27.93
N ASP A 141 6.88 -0.85 -28.49
CA ASP A 141 6.64 -0.88 -29.94
C ASP A 141 7.81 -0.27 -30.73
N CYS A 142 8.44 0.77 -30.19
CA CYS A 142 9.64 1.39 -30.79
C CYS A 142 10.87 0.46 -30.73
N VAL A 143 11.13 -0.16 -29.57
CA VAL A 143 12.23 -1.12 -29.39
C VAL A 143 12.04 -2.33 -30.31
N ASP A 144 10.82 -2.84 -30.45
CA ASP A 144 10.50 -3.94 -31.35
C ASP A 144 10.75 -3.55 -32.82
N LYS A 145 10.31 -2.37 -33.26
CA LYS A 145 10.61 -1.85 -34.61
C LYS A 145 12.11 -1.75 -34.86
N TRP A 146 12.86 -1.26 -33.88
CA TRP A 146 14.31 -1.14 -33.98
C TRP A 146 14.97 -2.51 -34.14
N LEU A 147 14.58 -3.47 -33.30
CA LEU A 147 15.10 -4.84 -33.37
C LEU A 147 14.81 -5.49 -34.73
N HIS A 148 13.59 -5.34 -35.25
CA HIS A 148 13.23 -5.86 -36.58
C HIS A 148 14.06 -5.19 -37.69
N GLY A 149 14.16 -3.86 -37.69
CA GLY A 149 14.96 -3.13 -38.67
C GLY A 149 16.44 -3.53 -38.66
N PHE A 150 16.99 -3.81 -37.47
CA PHE A 150 18.35 -4.31 -37.32
C PHE A 150 18.52 -5.72 -37.92
N LEU A 151 17.59 -6.64 -37.61
CA LEU A 151 17.62 -8.01 -38.14
C LEU A 151 17.47 -8.05 -39.66
N ASP A 152 16.66 -7.15 -40.22
CA ASP A 152 16.45 -7.02 -41.67
C ASP A 152 17.57 -6.23 -42.38
N MET A 153 18.59 -5.77 -41.63
CA MET A 153 19.70 -4.96 -42.11
C MET A 153 19.26 -3.62 -42.77
N ASP A 154 18.09 -3.10 -42.41
CA ASP A 154 17.57 -1.82 -42.90
C ASP A 154 18.12 -0.67 -42.05
N ARG A 155 19.17 -0.02 -42.57
CA ARG A 155 19.83 1.10 -41.90
C ARG A 155 18.94 2.34 -41.76
N ALA A 156 18.00 2.57 -42.67
CA ALA A 156 17.13 3.73 -42.61
C ALA A 156 16.08 3.57 -41.49
N VAL A 157 15.46 2.39 -41.41
CA VAL A 157 14.54 2.04 -40.32
C VAL A 157 15.25 2.04 -38.98
N THR A 158 16.44 1.45 -38.91
CA THR A 158 17.26 1.41 -37.68
C THR A 158 17.61 2.83 -37.18
N ALA A 159 18.01 3.74 -38.07
CA ALA A 159 18.36 5.12 -37.70
C ALA A 159 17.14 5.93 -37.23
N ALA A 160 15.98 5.78 -37.89
CA ALA A 160 14.74 6.46 -37.50
C ALA A 160 14.24 5.96 -36.14
N ALA A 161 14.23 4.64 -35.94
CA ALA A 161 13.79 4.01 -34.69
C ALA A 161 14.70 4.39 -33.51
N LYS A 162 16.01 4.57 -33.73
CA LYS A 162 16.93 5.05 -32.70
C LYS A 162 16.57 6.46 -32.18
N THR A 163 16.31 7.41 -33.08
CA THR A 163 15.93 8.78 -32.68
C THR A 163 14.57 8.81 -31.97
N GLU A 164 13.63 7.96 -32.42
CA GLU A 164 12.34 7.78 -31.75
C GLU A 164 12.50 7.18 -30.35
N GLU A 165 13.37 6.16 -30.18
CA GLU A 165 13.67 5.54 -28.89
C GLU A 165 14.24 6.55 -27.90
N GLU A 166 15.20 7.39 -28.30
CA GLU A 166 15.80 8.41 -27.43
C GLU A 166 14.74 9.39 -26.92
N THR A 167 13.82 9.79 -27.78
CA THR A 167 12.71 10.69 -27.45
C THR A 167 11.73 10.04 -26.46
N LEU A 168 11.35 8.80 -26.74
CA LEU A 168 10.40 8.05 -25.91
C LEU A 168 11.00 7.71 -24.54
N ARG A 169 12.28 7.36 -24.48
CA ARG A 169 13.01 7.10 -23.22
C ARG A 169 13.07 8.34 -22.33
N PHE A 170 13.34 9.52 -22.91
CA PHE A 170 13.29 10.77 -22.16
C PHE A 170 11.89 11.07 -21.61
N ARG A 171 10.86 10.93 -22.45
CA ARG A 171 9.45 11.11 -22.04
C ARG A 171 9.04 10.13 -20.94
N LEU A 172 9.47 8.87 -21.06
CA LEU A 172 9.19 7.82 -20.09
C LEU A 172 9.76 8.15 -18.71
N GLY A 173 10.97 8.71 -18.65
CA GLY A 173 11.57 9.23 -17.42
C GLY A 173 10.70 10.29 -16.75
N GLY A 174 10.21 11.28 -17.50
CA GLY A 174 9.33 12.31 -16.95
C GLY A 174 7.99 11.77 -16.42
N ILE A 175 7.42 10.75 -17.07
CA ILE A 175 6.18 10.11 -16.60
C ILE A 175 6.43 9.24 -15.36
N HIS A 176 7.57 8.56 -15.28
CA HIS A 176 7.99 7.85 -14.08
C HIS A 176 8.15 8.79 -12.87
N ASP A 177 8.77 9.96 -13.07
CA ASP A 177 8.93 10.95 -12.01
C ASP A 177 7.57 11.51 -11.55
N ALA A 178 6.66 11.81 -12.47
CA ALA A 178 5.29 12.23 -12.15
C ALA A 178 4.52 11.15 -11.37
N PHE A 179 4.74 9.86 -11.67
CA PHE A 179 4.19 8.76 -10.90
C PHE A 179 4.75 8.71 -9.47
N LEU A 180 6.07 8.88 -9.29
CA LEU A 180 6.68 8.96 -7.96
C LEU A 180 6.17 10.14 -7.13
N GLU A 181 5.96 11.30 -7.76
CA GLU A 181 5.38 12.47 -7.12
C GLU A 181 3.95 12.20 -6.65
N ALA A 182 3.10 11.60 -7.50
CA ALA A 182 1.73 11.24 -7.12
C ALA A 182 1.70 10.22 -5.97
N VAL A 183 2.56 9.20 -6.03
CA VAL A 183 2.72 8.20 -4.96
C VAL A 183 3.14 8.89 -3.65
N THR A 184 4.11 9.79 -3.69
CA THR A 184 4.57 10.55 -2.52
C THR A 184 3.46 11.46 -1.96
N HIS A 185 2.77 12.20 -2.82
CA HIS A 185 1.67 13.10 -2.43
C HIS A 185 0.52 12.33 -1.76
N SER A 186 0.13 11.20 -2.34
CA SER A 186 -0.94 10.35 -1.81
C SER A 186 -0.61 9.75 -0.43
N MET A 187 0.68 9.62 -0.11
CA MET A 187 1.14 9.15 1.20
C MET A 187 1.19 10.27 2.25
N THR A 188 1.47 11.51 1.85
CA THR A 188 1.66 12.64 2.77
C THR A 188 0.36 13.39 3.07
N HIS A 189 -0.59 13.42 2.14
CA HIS A 189 -1.87 14.11 2.30
C HIS A 189 -3.02 13.13 2.55
N LEU A 190 -3.17 12.70 3.80
CA LEU A 190 -4.43 12.18 4.33
C LEU A 190 -4.99 13.17 5.35
N PRO A 191 -6.31 13.46 5.33
CA PRO A 191 -6.92 14.40 6.25
C PRO A 191 -6.72 13.91 7.68
N GLN A 192 -6.08 14.73 8.51
CA GLN A 192 -6.18 14.60 9.96
C GLN A 192 -7.67 14.75 10.31
N ARG A 193 -8.33 13.65 10.67
CA ARG A 193 -9.68 13.70 11.22
C ARG A 193 -9.60 14.40 12.58
N SER A 194 -10.08 15.65 12.62
CA SER A 194 -10.49 16.38 13.81
C SER A 194 -11.71 15.75 14.46
#